data_AF-A0A844TJI1-F1
#
_entry.id   AF-A0A844TJI1-F1
#
_cell.length_a   1.000
_cell.length_b   1.000
_cell.length_c   1.000
_cell.angle_alpha   90.00
_cell.angle_beta   90.00
_cell.angle_gamma   90.00
#
_symmetry.space_group_name_H-M   'P 1'
#
loop_
_entity.id
_entity.type
_entity.pdbx_description
1 polymer ?
#
loop_
_entity_poly.entity_id
_entity_poly.type
_entity_poly.pdbx_seq_one_letter_code
_entity_poly.pdbx_strand_id
1 'polypeptide(L)'
;MQSTAKSAVETELSLEESLSAWMDGEPSDINFSELASEQGRRTWDTYHLIGDALRNSDLAVRPSADFQARLSRALDAELPIVAPQRRRSPIRMGLSGLAVAAAVATVAWVAQPYVMGGATSPGEIRTVADASLNETPVLRDYLEAHRQMAGPSAVRQVSFDGGVGR
;
A
#
# COMPACT_ATOMS: atom_id res chain seq x y z
N MET A 1 -39.09 -37.87 3.64
CA MET A 1 -37.84 -37.10 3.68
C MET A 1 -38.20 -35.66 3.38
N GLN A 2 -38.38 -34.86 4.43
CA GLN A 2 -38.67 -33.43 4.29
C GLN A 2 -37.32 -32.71 4.14
N SER A 3 -37.06 -32.16 2.96
CA SER A 3 -35.94 -31.25 2.75
C SER A 3 -36.38 -29.89 3.24
N THR A 4 -35.78 -29.43 4.32
CA THR A 4 -35.99 -28.12 4.91
C THR A 4 -35.57 -27.04 3.92
N ALA A 5 -36.55 -26.35 3.36
CA ALA A 5 -36.34 -25.05 2.73
C ALA A 5 -35.83 -24.10 3.82
N LYS A 6 -34.50 -23.87 3.82
CA LYS A 6 -33.88 -22.76 4.56
C LYS A 6 -34.42 -21.48 3.94
N SER A 7 -35.52 -20.98 4.48
CA SER A 7 -36.05 -19.65 4.20
C SER A 7 -34.99 -18.64 4.64
N ALA A 8 -34.16 -18.18 3.70
CA ALA A 8 -33.39 -16.98 3.88
C ALA A 8 -34.38 -15.83 3.82
N VAL A 9 -34.89 -15.44 4.99
CA VAL A 9 -35.60 -14.17 5.15
C VAL A 9 -34.51 -13.10 5.10
N GLU A 10 -34.27 -12.57 3.91
CA GLU A 10 -33.65 -11.25 3.75
C GLU A 10 -34.59 -10.28 4.48
N THR A 11 -34.25 -10.00 5.73
CA THR A 11 -35.02 -9.06 6.54
C THR A 11 -34.58 -7.69 6.04
N GLU A 12 -35.44 -6.99 5.29
CA GLU A 12 -35.23 -5.59 4.97
C GLU A 12 -35.09 -4.84 6.30
N LEU A 13 -33.86 -4.50 6.66
CA LEU A 13 -33.55 -3.73 7.86
C LEU A 13 -34.14 -2.32 7.71
N SER A 14 -34.65 -1.75 8.81
CA SER A 14 -35.06 -0.35 8.79
C SER A 14 -33.87 0.56 8.46
N LEU A 15 -34.11 1.79 8.01
CA LEU A 15 -33.03 2.75 7.80
C LEU A 15 -32.23 2.95 9.09
N GLU A 16 -32.88 3.02 10.25
CA GLU A 16 -32.20 3.20 11.54
C GLU A 16 -31.30 2.01 11.89
N GLU A 17 -31.76 0.79 11.64
CA GLU A 17 -31.01 -0.44 11.87
C GLU A 17 -29.82 -0.54 10.91
N SER A 18 -30.06 -0.27 9.63
CA SER A 18 -29.01 -0.23 8.60
C SER A 18 -27.95 0.82 8.90
N LEU A 19 -28.38 2.00 9.37
CA LEU A 19 -27.48 3.08 9.77
C LEU A 19 -26.65 2.71 11.01
N SER A 20 -27.27 2.08 12.01
CA SER A 20 -26.57 1.60 13.20
C SER A 20 -25.51 0.56 12.84
N ALA A 21 -25.89 -0.47 12.06
CA ALA A 21 -24.97 -1.49 11.60
C ALA A 21 -23.80 -0.87 10.81
N TRP A 22 -24.09 0.08 9.91
CA TRP A 22 -23.07 0.78 9.14
C TRP A 22 -22.08 1.57 10.02
N MET A 23 -22.57 2.29 11.02
CA MET A 23 -21.72 3.04 11.97
C MET A 23 -20.80 2.12 12.79
N ASP A 24 -21.28 0.93 13.14
CA ASP A 24 -20.52 -0.06 13.90
C ASP A 24 -19.53 -0.85 13.02
N GLY A 25 -19.53 -0.62 11.70
CA GLY A 25 -18.68 -1.33 10.74
C GLY A 25 -19.18 -2.73 10.39
N GLU A 26 -20.41 -3.05 10.78
CA GLU A 26 -21.10 -4.28 10.40
C GLU A 26 -21.59 -4.18 8.94
N PRO A 27 -21.63 -5.31 8.20
CA PRO A 27 -22.14 -5.32 6.84
C PRO A 27 -23.62 -4.90 6.82
N SER A 28 -23.93 -3.87 6.05
CA SER A 28 -25.27 -3.29 5.94
C SER A 28 -25.50 -2.68 4.55
N ASP A 29 -26.72 -2.84 4.03
CA ASP A 29 -27.14 -2.27 2.75
C ASP A 29 -27.74 -0.88 2.97
N ILE A 30 -26.91 0.06 3.39
CA ILE A 30 -27.36 1.41 3.66
C ILE A 30 -27.74 2.16 2.37
N ASN A 31 -28.95 2.71 2.34
CA ASN A 31 -29.39 3.58 1.26
C ASN A 31 -28.97 5.03 1.54
N PHE A 32 -27.88 5.48 0.91
CA PHE A 32 -27.36 6.84 1.08
C PHE A 32 -28.34 7.94 0.65
N SER A 33 -29.25 7.67 -0.29
CA SER A 33 -30.27 8.66 -0.70
C SER A 33 -31.29 8.91 0.41
N GLU A 34 -31.64 7.84 1.14
CA GLU A 34 -32.55 7.90 2.27
C GLU A 34 -31.85 8.45 3.52
N LEU A 35 -30.57 8.13 3.73
CA LEU A 35 -29.73 8.77 4.75
C LEU A 35 -29.62 10.28 4.55
N ALA A 36 -29.51 10.72 3.29
CA ALA A 36 -29.46 12.15 2.93
C ALA A 36 -30.81 12.87 3.09
N SER A 37 -31.89 12.17 3.42
CA SER A 37 -33.17 12.79 3.76
C SER A 37 -33.07 13.63 5.05
N GLU A 38 -34.09 14.43 5.34
CA GLU A 38 -34.14 15.15 6.62
C GLU A 38 -34.19 14.20 7.82
N GLN A 39 -34.97 13.12 7.71
CA GLN A 39 -35.11 12.14 8.78
C GLN A 39 -33.81 11.35 8.99
N GLY A 40 -33.17 10.88 7.92
CA GLY A 40 -31.90 10.15 8.01
C GLY A 40 -30.79 10.97 8.66
N ARG A 41 -30.67 12.26 8.31
CA ARG A 41 -29.71 13.19 8.93
C ARG A 41 -29.99 13.42 10.41
N ARG A 42 -31.26 13.55 10.81
CA ARG A 42 -31.64 13.68 12.23
C ARG A 42 -31.28 12.43 13.03
N THR A 43 -31.51 11.25 12.46
CA THR A 43 -31.14 9.97 13.10
C THR A 43 -29.61 9.88 13.27
N TRP A 44 -28.85 10.19 12.22
CA TRP A 44 -27.38 10.25 12.26
C TRP A 44 -26.86 11.19 13.35
N ASP A 45 -27.36 12.44 13.38
CA ASP A 45 -26.96 13.44 14.37
C ASP A 45 -27.28 12.97 15.80
N THR A 46 -28.44 12.34 16.00
CA THR A 46 -28.86 11.83 17.31
C THR A 46 -27.95 10.70 17.79
N TYR A 47 -27.62 9.76 16.89
CA TYR A 47 -26.77 8.62 17.23
C TYR A 47 -25.34 9.05 17.56
N HIS A 48 -24.77 9.98 16.80
CA HIS A 48 -23.47 10.55 17.14
C HIS A 48 -23.50 11.31 18.46
N LEU A 49 -24.55 12.09 18.74
CA LEU A 49 -24.69 12.81 20.00
C LEU A 49 -24.77 11.85 21.21
N ILE A 50 -25.51 10.75 21.10
CA ILE A 50 -25.55 9.71 22.12
C ILE A 50 -24.14 9.10 22.30
N GLY A 51 -23.47 8.76 21.20
CA GLY A 51 -22.12 8.22 21.23
C GLY A 51 -21.12 9.16 21.91
N ASP A 52 -21.19 10.45 21.63
CA ASP A 52 -20.33 11.46 22.23
C ASP A 52 -20.62 11.61 23.72
N ALA A 53 -21.90 11.69 24.12
CA ALA A 53 -22.30 11.76 25.52
C ALA A 53 -21.88 10.54 26.35
N LEU A 54 -21.91 9.33 25.76
CA LEU A 54 -21.47 8.10 26.41
C LEU A 54 -19.95 8.03 26.59
N ARG A 55 -19.18 8.61 25.66
CA ARG A 55 -17.71 8.64 25.73
C ARG A 55 -17.21 9.71 26.70
N ASN A 56 -17.76 10.92 26.61
CA ASN A 56 -17.46 12.03 27.50
C ASN A 56 -18.54 13.12 27.36
N SER A 57 -19.13 13.55 28.48
CA SER A 57 -20.13 14.63 28.49
C SER A 57 -19.64 15.93 27.85
N ASP A 58 -18.33 16.21 27.91
CA ASP A 58 -17.74 17.41 27.30
C ASP A 58 -17.77 17.37 25.76
N LEU A 59 -17.96 16.19 25.16
CA LEU A 59 -18.08 16.01 23.72
C LEU A 59 -19.51 16.18 23.22
N ALA A 60 -20.51 16.21 24.11
CA ALA A 60 -21.93 16.38 23.77
C ALA A 60 -22.28 17.83 23.40
N VAL A 61 -21.46 18.43 22.52
CA VAL A 61 -21.59 19.80 22.06
C VAL A 61 -22.61 19.85 20.93
N ARG A 62 -23.58 20.75 21.05
CA ARG A 62 -24.50 21.05 19.95
C ARG A 62 -23.89 22.12 19.04
N PRO A 63 -23.66 21.83 17.75
CA PRO A 63 -23.22 22.83 16.79
C PRO A 63 -24.25 23.95 16.65
N SER A 64 -23.82 25.15 16.24
CA SER A 64 -24.74 26.21 15.83
C SER A 64 -25.58 25.77 14.63
N ALA A 65 -26.80 26.27 14.49
CA ALA A 65 -27.70 25.93 13.38
C ALA A 65 -27.05 26.05 11.99
N ASP A 66 -26.19 27.06 11.80
CA ASP A 66 -25.52 27.32 10.52
C ASP A 66 -24.18 26.57 10.34
N PHE A 67 -23.76 25.75 11.31
CA PHE A 67 -22.46 25.08 11.27
C PHE A 67 -22.33 24.18 10.04
N GLN A 68 -23.32 23.32 9.81
CA GLN A 68 -23.30 22.39 8.67
C GLN A 68 -23.31 23.12 7.33
N ALA A 69 -24.08 24.21 7.21
CA ALA A 69 -24.11 25.04 6.01
C ALA A 69 -22.76 25.74 5.75
N ARG A 70 -22.07 26.18 6.81
CA ARG A 70 -20.73 26.76 6.71
C ARG A 70 -19.68 25.71 6.34
N LEU A 71 -19.76 24.52 6.93
CA LEU A 71 -18.86 23.41 6.64
C LEU A 71 -19.01 22.94 5.18
N SER A 72 -20.25 22.72 4.71
CA SER A 72 -20.52 22.35 3.32
C SER A 72 -19.93 23.37 2.34
N ARG A 73 -20.14 24.66 2.58
CA ARG A 73 -19.58 25.73 1.73
C ARG A 73 -18.06 25.74 1.74
N ALA A 74 -17.44 25.43 2.89
CA ALA A 74 -15.99 25.35 2.98
C ALA A 74 -15.45 24.17 2.16
N LEU A 75 -16.10 23.00 2.24
CA LEU A 75 -15.76 21.81 1.46
C LEU A 75 -15.94 22.05 -0.05
N ASP A 76 -17.02 22.72 -0.47
CA ASP A 76 -17.25 23.06 -1.89
C ASP A 76 -16.17 24.01 -2.44
N ALA A 77 -15.55 24.80 -1.57
CA ALA A 77 -14.46 25.70 -1.92
C ALA A 77 -13.08 25.02 -1.93
N GLU A 78 -12.97 23.77 -1.46
CA GLU A 78 -11.72 23.02 -1.51
C GLU A 78 -11.37 22.63 -2.96
N LEU A 79 -10.10 22.78 -3.34
CA LEU A 79 -9.62 22.28 -4.61
C LEU A 79 -9.75 20.76 -4.63
N PRO A 80 -10.17 20.14 -5.76
CA PRO A 80 -10.30 18.69 -5.84
C PRO A 80 -9.00 18.01 -5.41
N ILE A 81 -9.07 17.16 -4.40
CA ILE A 81 -7.92 16.35 -3.98
C ILE A 81 -7.61 15.39 -5.14
N VAL A 82 -6.66 15.78 -5.99
CA VAL A 82 -6.13 14.90 -7.02
C VAL A 82 -5.30 13.84 -6.30
N ALA A 83 -5.94 12.75 -5.89
CA ALA A 83 -5.22 11.57 -5.44
C ALA A 83 -4.15 11.25 -6.50
N PRO A 84 -2.87 11.03 -6.10
CA PRO A 84 -1.82 10.79 -7.07
C PRO A 84 -2.21 9.58 -7.91
N GLN A 85 -2.45 9.81 -9.20
CA GLN A 85 -2.73 8.73 -10.13
C GLN A 85 -1.54 7.78 -10.06
N ARG A 86 -1.80 6.54 -9.61
CA ARG A 86 -0.79 5.50 -9.47
C ARG A 86 -0.36 5.08 -10.88
N ARG A 87 0.53 5.85 -11.50
CA ARG A 87 1.09 5.57 -12.82
C ARG A 87 1.86 4.26 -12.73
N ARG A 88 1.23 3.17 -13.14
CA ARG A 88 1.90 1.88 -13.33
C ARG A 88 2.82 2.06 -14.54
N SER A 89 4.11 2.31 -14.29
CA SER A 89 5.09 2.39 -15.36
C SER A 89 5.27 0.98 -15.98
N PRO A 90 4.98 0.78 -17.27
CA PRO A 90 5.14 -0.51 -17.95
C PRO A 90 6.62 -0.89 -18.12
N ILE A 91 7.54 0.07 -17.94
CA ILE A 91 8.98 -0.11 -18.17
C ILE A 91 9.57 -1.16 -17.24
N ARG A 92 9.04 -1.32 -16.01
CA ARG A 92 9.56 -2.29 -15.04
C ARG A 92 9.38 -3.76 -15.46
N MET A 93 8.49 -4.05 -16.42
CA MET A 93 8.25 -5.42 -16.88
C MET A 93 9.16 -5.83 -18.04
N GLY A 94 9.67 -4.88 -18.83
CA GLY A 94 10.53 -5.15 -19.99
C GLY A 94 12.02 -5.33 -19.67
N LEU A 95 12.51 -4.74 -18.58
CA LEU A 95 13.94 -4.80 -18.24
C LEU A 95 14.41 -6.21 -17.86
N SER A 96 13.55 -7.02 -17.23
CA SER A 96 13.92 -8.38 -16.81
C SER A 96 14.25 -9.27 -18.01
N GLY A 97 13.54 -9.13 -19.13
CA GLY A 97 13.81 -9.88 -20.35
C GLY A 97 15.11 -9.47 -21.04
N LEU A 98 15.37 -8.16 -21.12
CA LEU A 98 16.61 -7.62 -21.70
C LEU A 98 17.85 -8.01 -20.88
N ALA A 99 17.75 -7.98 -19.55
CA ALA A 99 18.85 -8.38 -18.67
C ALA A 99 19.24 -9.86 -18.89
N VAL A 100 18.26 -10.75 -19.01
CA VAL A 100 18.49 -12.17 -19.30
C VAL A 100 19.10 -12.35 -20.69
N ALA A 101 18.57 -11.68 -21.72
CA ALA A 101 19.11 -11.77 -23.08
C ALA A 101 20.56 -11.27 -23.17
N ALA A 102 20.88 -10.15 -22.50
CA ALA A 102 22.24 -9.61 -22.44
C ALA A 102 23.20 -10.58 -21.72
N ALA A 103 22.79 -11.18 -20.60
CA ALA A 103 23.59 -12.17 -19.89
C ALA A 103 23.92 -13.38 -20.78
N VAL A 104 22.92 -13.96 -21.46
CA VAL A 104 23.13 -15.09 -22.39
C VAL A 104 24.06 -14.70 -23.55
N ALA A 105 23.89 -13.50 -24.12
CA ALA A 105 24.75 -13.01 -25.20
C ALA A 105 26.21 -12.85 -24.76
N THR A 106 26.46 -12.34 -23.54
CA THR A 106 27.83 -12.21 -23.01
C THR A 106 28.49 -13.58 -22.78
N VAL A 107 27.75 -14.57 -22.25
CA VAL A 107 28.25 -15.94 -22.09
C VAL A 107 28.60 -16.56 -23.44
N ALA A 108 27.72 -16.42 -24.43
CA ALA A 108 27.95 -16.94 -25.78
C ALA A 108 29.20 -16.31 -26.43
N TRP A 109 29.38 -14.99 -26.30
CA TRP A 109 30.55 -14.27 -26.82
C TRP A 109 31.85 -14.75 -26.17
N VAL A 110 31.88 -14.89 -24.84
CA VAL A 110 33.06 -15.34 -24.09
C VAL A 110 33.39 -16.81 -24.41
N ALA A 111 32.38 -17.66 -24.59
CA ALA A 111 32.56 -19.07 -24.93
C ALA A 111 33.00 -19.31 -26.39
N GLN A 112 32.72 -18.37 -27.30
CA GLN A 112 32.99 -18.49 -28.73
C GLN A 112 34.44 -18.89 -29.09
N PRO A 113 35.51 -18.30 -28.52
CA PRO A 113 36.88 -18.73 -28.78
C PRO A 113 37.19 -20.15 -28.28
N TYR A 114 36.52 -20.61 -27.21
CA TYR A 114 36.73 -21.96 -26.65
C TYR A 114 35.98 -23.05 -27.41
N VAL A 115 34.88 -22.70 -28.08
CA VAL A 115 34.04 -23.63 -28.85
C VAL A 115 34.48 -23.73 -30.31
N MET A 116 34.88 -22.62 -30.95
CA MET A 116 35.34 -22.61 -32.35
C MET A 116 36.87 -22.69 -32.50
N GLY A 117 37.64 -22.31 -31.47
CA GLY A 117 39.10 -22.32 -31.49
C GLY A 117 39.65 -23.52 -30.70
N GLY A 118 40.02 -24.59 -31.40
CA GLY A 118 40.74 -25.69 -30.78
C GLY A 118 42.01 -25.20 -30.09
N ALA A 119 42.12 -25.53 -28.79
CA ALA A 119 43.32 -25.56 -27.97
C ALA A 119 44.47 -24.60 -28.35
N THR A 120 44.51 -23.43 -27.73
CA THR A 120 45.79 -22.76 -27.44
C THR A 120 46.17 -23.03 -25.99
N SER A 121 47.31 -23.69 -25.80
CA SER A 121 47.99 -24.03 -24.55
C SER A 121 47.78 -23.01 -23.42
N PRO A 122 47.73 -23.45 -22.14
CA PRO A 122 47.67 -22.52 -21.02
C PRO A 122 49.00 -21.76 -20.94
N GLY A 123 49.05 -20.58 -21.55
CA GLY A 123 50.05 -19.58 -21.25
C GLY A 123 49.88 -19.17 -19.79
N GLU A 124 50.93 -19.38 -19.02
CA GLU A 124 51.16 -18.89 -17.67
C GLU A 124 50.42 -17.57 -17.38
N ILE A 125 49.35 -17.64 -16.59
CA ILE A 125 48.63 -16.46 -16.11
C ILE A 125 49.54 -15.80 -15.07
N ARG A 126 50.35 -14.84 -15.50
CA ARG A 126 51.04 -13.95 -14.57
C ARG A 126 50.03 -12.95 -14.04
N THR A 127 49.53 -13.22 -12.84
CA THR A 127 48.68 -12.33 -12.04
C THR A 127 49.49 -11.09 -11.61
N VAL A 128 49.58 -10.08 -12.46
CA VAL A 128 50.08 -8.74 -12.09
C VAL A 128 48.92 -7.91 -11.55
N ALA A 129 48.39 -8.33 -10.40
CA ALA A 129 47.60 -7.52 -9.47
C ALA A 129 47.00 -8.48 -8.44
N ASP A 130 47.74 -8.76 -7.37
CA ASP A 130 47.08 -9.04 -6.11
C ASP A 130 46.47 -7.72 -5.64
N ALA A 131 45.20 -7.49 -5.98
CA ALA A 131 44.40 -6.49 -5.31
C ALA A 131 44.10 -7.01 -3.90
N SER A 132 45.15 -7.10 -3.08
CA SER A 132 44.96 -7.08 -1.64
C SER A 132 44.11 -5.86 -1.34
N LEU A 133 42.95 -6.10 -0.72
CA LEU A 133 42.06 -5.09 -0.21
C LEU A 133 42.82 -4.31 0.86
N ASN A 134 43.68 -3.38 0.45
CA ASN A 134 44.13 -2.31 1.30
C ASN A 134 42.93 -1.38 1.47
N GLU A 135 41.98 -1.84 2.30
CA GLU A 135 40.96 -1.01 2.91
C GLU A 135 41.71 0.14 3.58
N THR A 136 41.70 1.28 2.90
CA THR A 136 42.36 2.48 3.40
C THR A 136 41.71 2.85 4.73
N PRO A 137 42.47 3.17 5.78
CA PRO A 137 41.92 3.53 7.09
C PRO A 137 40.92 4.69 6.98
N VAL A 138 41.17 5.60 6.02
CA VAL A 138 40.28 6.72 5.68
C VAL A 138 38.90 6.26 5.20
N LEU A 139 38.81 5.16 4.43
CA LEU A 139 37.54 4.62 3.98
C LEU A 139 36.76 4.00 5.15
N ARG A 140 37.44 3.31 6.07
CA ARG A 140 36.82 2.77 7.27
C ARG A 140 36.29 3.87 8.18
N ASP A 141 37.09 4.92 8.41
CA ASP A 141 36.69 6.07 9.22
C ASP A 141 35.50 6.82 8.59
N TYR A 142 35.50 6.98 7.26
CA TYR A 142 34.39 7.56 6.53
C TYR A 142 33.10 6.73 6.67
N LEU A 143 33.18 5.40 6.53
CA LEU A 143 32.03 4.50 6.66
C LEU A 143 31.47 4.46 8.09
N GLU A 144 32.35 4.53 9.11
CA GLU A 144 31.93 4.56 10.51
C GLU A 144 31.25 5.88 10.87
N ALA A 145 31.78 7.02 10.40
CA ALA A 145 31.11 8.31 10.53
C ALA A 145 29.73 8.30 9.85
N HIS A 146 29.62 7.69 8.67
CA HIS A 146 28.33 7.57 7.96
C HIS A 146 27.32 6.68 8.72
N ARG A 147 27.78 5.61 9.36
CA ARG A 147 26.96 4.76 10.25
C ARG A 147 26.43 5.49 11.47
N GLN A 148 27.24 6.36 12.08
CA GLN A 148 26.84 7.15 13.25
C GLN A 148 25.77 8.19 12.89
N MET A 149 25.86 8.80 11.71
CA MET A 149 24.88 9.79 11.23
C MET A 149 23.54 9.16 10.79
N ALA A 150 23.57 7.95 10.23
CA ALA A 150 22.36 7.31 9.69
C ALA A 150 21.51 6.58 10.74
N GLY A 151 21.96 6.51 12.00
CA GLY A 151 21.33 5.71 13.06
C GLY A 151 21.32 4.20 12.74
N PRO A 152 20.97 3.34 13.70
CA PRO A 152 20.76 1.91 13.42
C PRO A 152 19.54 1.76 12.51
N SER A 153 19.78 1.82 11.21
CA SER A 153 18.83 1.44 10.16
C SER A 153 18.63 -0.08 10.26
N ALA A 154 17.70 -0.49 11.14
CA ALA A 154 17.08 -1.79 11.00
C ALA A 154 16.31 -1.73 9.67
N VAL A 155 16.91 -2.26 8.61
CA VAL A 155 16.21 -2.51 7.35
C VAL A 155 15.07 -3.46 7.68
N ARG A 156 13.88 -2.90 7.93
CA ARG A 156 12.66 -3.66 8.16
C ARG A 156 12.32 -4.35 6.85
N GLN A 157 12.70 -5.62 6.73
CA GLN A 157 12.25 -6.45 5.63
C GLN A 157 10.73 -6.56 5.73
N VAL A 158 10.03 -6.03 4.73
CA VAL A 158 8.59 -6.22 4.56
C VAL A 158 8.42 -7.21 3.42
N SER A 159 8.06 -8.44 3.73
CA SER A 159 7.63 -9.43 2.75
C SER A 159 6.25 -9.01 2.23
N PHE A 160 6.16 -8.75 0.92
CA PHE A 160 4.86 -8.72 0.25
C PHE A 160 4.46 -10.17 -0.01
N ASP A 161 3.47 -10.65 0.74
CA ASP A 161 2.77 -11.89 0.39
C ASP A 161 1.99 -11.61 -0.90
N GLY A 162 2.47 -12.18 -1.99
CA GLY A 162 1.81 -12.12 -3.29
C GLY A 162 0.65 -13.10 -3.27
N GLY A 163 -0.52 -12.65 -2.82
CA GLY A 163 -1.76 -13.41 -2.88
C GLY A 163 -2.03 -13.88 -4.31
N VAL A 164 -1.81 -15.17 -4.55
CA VAL A 164 -2.21 -15.87 -5.76
C VAL A 164 -3.68 -16.24 -5.59
N GLY A 165 -4.57 -15.43 -6.16
CA GLY A 165 -5.95 -15.82 -6.38
C GLY A 165 -6.02 -16.88 -7.50
N ARG A 166 -6.58 -18.03 -7.17
CA ARG A 166 -7.39 -18.86 -8.05
C ARG A 166 -8.54 -19.46 -7.25
#